data_AF-A0A653DA69-F1
#
_entry.id   AF-A0A653DA69-F1
#
_cell.length_a   1.000
_cell.length_b   1.000
_cell.length_c   1.000
_cell.angle_alpha   90.00
_cell.angle_beta   90.00
_cell.angle_gamma   90.00
#
_symmetry.space_group_name_H-M   'P 1'
#
loop_
_entity.id
_entity.type
_entity.pdbx_description
1 polymer ?
#
loop_
_entity_poly.entity_id
_entity_poly.type
_entity_poly.pdbx_seq_one_letter_code
_entity_poly.pdbx_strand_id
1 'polypeptide(L)'
;MDNNSFIAADILLLTSSEPNGLCYIETSELDGETNLKCRQCLPETAEMGQDDALLSEFDGEIACELPNNLLNKFEGVLVWKGKRYALDNDKIMLRGCVLRNTQWCYGVVIFAGKDTKLMQNSGKSKFKRTSIDRLLNFLIIGIVFFLLSMCLFCMVACGIWETLVGQYFQRYLPWDTLVPQEPMGGATIIALLVFFSYAIVLNTVVPISLYVSVEVIRFVQSFLINWDDAMCDHVSGAHAKARTTTLNEELGESLGFS
;
A
#
# COMPACT_ATOMS: atom_id res chain seq x y z
N MET A 1 -0.39 -29.44 -14.20
CA MET A 1 -0.18 -28.97 -12.82
C MET A 1 -0.10 -30.20 -11.94
N ASP A 2 0.83 -30.21 -10.99
CA ASP A 2 1.09 -31.38 -10.14
C ASP A 2 0.44 -31.24 -8.75
N ASN A 3 0.30 -32.35 -8.04
CA ASN A 3 -0.23 -32.36 -6.68
C ASN A 3 0.54 -31.39 -5.76
N ASN A 4 -0.18 -30.71 -4.87
CA ASN A 4 0.34 -29.67 -3.97
C ASN A 4 0.95 -28.43 -4.65
N SER A 5 0.65 -28.21 -5.94
CA SER A 5 1.06 -26.97 -6.63
C SER A 5 0.00 -25.88 -6.53
N PHE A 6 0.46 -24.62 -6.52
CA PHE A 6 -0.40 -23.45 -6.55
C PHE A 6 -0.92 -23.19 -7.95
N ILE A 7 -2.20 -22.84 -8.03
CA ILE A 7 -2.83 -22.41 -9.27
C ILE A 7 -2.52 -20.92 -9.50
N ALA A 8 -1.76 -20.63 -10.56
CA ALA A 8 -1.21 -19.30 -10.84
C ALA A 8 -2.21 -18.33 -11.51
N ALA A 9 -3.27 -18.85 -12.12
CA ALA A 9 -4.23 -18.11 -12.93
C ALA A 9 -5.61 -18.78 -12.84
N ASP A 10 -6.68 -18.12 -13.30
CA ASP A 10 -7.98 -18.78 -13.33
C ASP A 10 -8.02 -19.71 -14.54
N ILE A 11 -8.21 -21.02 -14.30
CA ILE A 11 -8.05 -22.07 -15.30
C ILE A 11 -9.33 -22.90 -15.46
N LEU A 12 -9.72 -23.17 -16.70
CA LEU A 12 -10.71 -24.18 -17.04
C LEU A 12 -10.07 -25.56 -16.92
N LEU A 13 -10.64 -26.44 -16.09
CA LEU A 13 -10.17 -27.82 -15.96
C LEU A 13 -10.56 -28.63 -17.20
N LEU A 14 -9.57 -29.19 -17.91
CA LEU A 14 -9.79 -30.07 -19.06
C LEU A 14 -9.82 -31.54 -18.65
N THR A 15 -8.81 -31.97 -17.91
CA THR A 15 -8.65 -33.37 -17.49
C THR A 15 -7.80 -33.47 -16.23
N SER A 16 -7.96 -34.55 -15.48
CA SER A 16 -7.31 -34.80 -14.20
C SER A 16 -6.98 -36.28 -14.01
N SER A 17 -6.15 -36.59 -13.02
CA SER A 17 -5.77 -37.96 -12.69
C SER A 17 -6.89 -38.80 -12.07
N GLU A 18 -7.88 -38.16 -11.44
CA GLU A 18 -8.95 -38.88 -10.74
C GLU A 18 -10.04 -39.37 -11.69
N PRO A 19 -10.73 -40.48 -11.36
CA PRO A 19 -11.84 -40.97 -12.17
C PRO A 19 -12.94 -39.92 -12.33
N ASN A 20 -13.61 -39.96 -13.49
CA ASN A 20 -14.65 -39.02 -13.89
C ASN A 20 -14.19 -37.55 -14.02
N GLY A 21 -12.88 -37.31 -14.12
CA GLY A 21 -12.36 -35.96 -14.33
C GLY A 21 -12.48 -35.06 -13.10
N LEU A 22 -12.49 -35.66 -11.91
CA LEU A 22 -12.59 -34.94 -10.64
C LEU A 22 -11.23 -34.36 -10.26
N CYS A 23 -11.23 -33.25 -9.54
CA CYS A 23 -10.04 -32.79 -8.83
C CYS A 23 -10.43 -32.13 -7.51
N TYR A 24 -9.51 -32.13 -6.57
CA TYR A 24 -9.73 -31.50 -5.27
C TYR A 24 -8.83 -30.28 -5.13
N ILE A 25 -9.42 -29.17 -4.72
CA ILE A 25 -8.71 -27.92 -4.48
C ILE A 25 -8.94 -27.45 -3.05
N GLU A 26 -7.90 -26.91 -2.46
CA GLU A 26 -7.95 -26.21 -1.18
C GLU A 26 -8.11 -24.71 -1.46
N THR A 27 -9.10 -24.07 -0.83
CA THR A 27 -9.41 -22.63 -1.02
C THR A 27 -9.07 -21.77 0.18
N SER A 28 -8.21 -22.26 1.07
CA SER A 28 -7.81 -21.58 2.31
C SER A 28 -7.28 -20.15 2.07
N GLU A 29 -6.64 -19.87 0.94
CA GLU A 29 -6.21 -18.50 0.58
C GLU A 29 -7.32 -17.58 0.05
N LEU A 30 -8.43 -18.11 -0.45
CA LEU A 30 -9.51 -17.32 -1.06
C LEU A 30 -10.63 -16.99 -0.07
N ASP A 31 -11.10 -17.98 0.68
CA ASP A 31 -12.24 -17.85 1.58
C ASP A 31 -11.95 -18.28 3.02
N GLY A 32 -10.72 -18.74 3.30
CA GLY A 32 -10.33 -19.23 4.63
C GLY A 32 -10.91 -20.59 4.99
N GLU A 33 -11.62 -21.26 4.08
CA GLU A 33 -12.14 -22.60 4.31
C GLU A 33 -11.01 -23.63 4.14
N THR A 34 -10.83 -24.50 5.13
CA THR A 34 -9.84 -25.59 5.10
C THR A 34 -10.36 -26.86 4.42
N ASN A 35 -11.63 -26.86 4.01
CA ASN A 35 -12.25 -28.01 3.36
C ASN A 35 -11.82 -28.10 1.90
N LEU A 36 -11.58 -29.32 1.43
CA LEU A 36 -11.33 -29.59 0.03
C LEU A 36 -12.63 -29.41 -0.77
N LYS A 37 -12.59 -28.55 -1.78
CA LYS A 37 -13.67 -28.38 -2.75
C LYS A 37 -13.42 -29.30 -3.94
N CYS A 38 -14.43 -30.05 -4.32
CA CYS A 38 -14.40 -30.90 -5.49
C CYS A 38 -14.74 -30.07 -6.73
N ARG A 39 -13.93 -30.17 -7.79
CA ARG A 39 -14.18 -29.61 -9.11
C ARG A 39 -14.20 -30.74 -10.13
N GLN A 40 -14.93 -30.54 -11.22
CA GLN A 40 -15.10 -31.58 -12.23
C GLN A 40 -14.92 -31.00 -13.63
N CYS A 41 -14.16 -31.68 -14.48
CA CYS A 41 -14.01 -31.29 -15.87
C CYS A 41 -15.21 -31.73 -16.70
N LEU A 42 -15.26 -31.32 -17.95
CA LEU A 42 -16.26 -31.87 -18.86
C LEU A 42 -15.96 -33.36 -19.11
N PRO A 43 -16.96 -34.24 -19.11
CA PRO A 43 -16.76 -35.66 -19.39
C PRO A 43 -16.06 -35.88 -20.74
N GLU A 44 -16.36 -35.05 -21.73
CA GLU A 44 -15.80 -35.14 -23.07
C GLU A 44 -14.32 -34.72 -23.12
N THR A 45 -13.89 -33.82 -22.25
CA THR A 45 -12.48 -33.42 -22.14
C THR A 45 -11.70 -34.35 -21.22
N ALA A 46 -12.37 -35.01 -20.27
CA ALA A 46 -11.77 -35.97 -19.35
C ALA A 46 -11.08 -37.13 -20.09
N GLU A 47 -11.70 -37.59 -21.19
CA GLU A 47 -11.21 -38.70 -22.03
C GLU A 47 -9.81 -38.46 -22.62
N MET A 48 -9.34 -37.20 -22.70
CA MET A 48 -8.00 -36.89 -23.20
C MET A 48 -6.89 -37.41 -22.27
N GLY A 49 -7.17 -37.54 -20.96
CA GLY A 49 -6.21 -38.04 -19.98
C GLY A 49 -4.85 -37.32 -19.99
N GLN A 50 -3.78 -38.06 -19.72
CA GLN A 50 -2.39 -37.57 -19.78
C GLN A 50 -1.76 -37.85 -21.16
N ASP A 51 -2.50 -37.61 -22.25
CA ASP A 51 -1.98 -37.75 -23.61
C ASP A 51 -1.66 -36.36 -24.20
N ASP A 52 -0.37 -36.03 -24.22
CA ASP A 52 0.11 -34.74 -24.73
C ASP A 52 -0.24 -34.54 -26.22
N ALA A 53 -0.40 -35.60 -27.01
CA ALA A 53 -0.79 -35.48 -28.41
C ALA A 53 -2.25 -35.01 -28.53
N LEU A 54 -3.16 -35.65 -27.79
CA LEU A 54 -4.58 -35.26 -27.76
C LEU A 54 -4.78 -33.84 -27.21
N LEU A 55 -4.01 -33.47 -26.19
CA LEU A 55 -4.04 -32.12 -25.62
C LEU A 55 -3.50 -31.08 -26.60
N SER A 56 -2.51 -31.43 -27.43
CA SER A 56 -1.97 -30.52 -28.46
C SER A 56 -2.93 -30.30 -29.63
N GLU A 57 -3.78 -31.28 -29.94
CA GLU A 57 -4.82 -31.21 -30.97
C GLU A 57 -6.12 -30.54 -30.47
N PHE A 58 -6.19 -30.15 -29.19
CA PHE A 58 -7.38 -29.53 -28.62
C PHE A 58 -7.66 -28.14 -29.24
N ASP A 59 -8.74 -28.07 -30.01
CA ASP A 59 -9.17 -26.91 -30.79
C ASP A 59 -10.51 -26.31 -30.27
N GLY A 60 -10.61 -26.10 -28.96
CA GLY A 60 -11.79 -25.52 -28.32
C GLY A 60 -11.80 -23.98 -28.32
N GLU A 61 -12.95 -23.38 -28.60
CA GLU A 61 -13.19 -21.93 -28.42
C GLU A 61 -13.97 -21.70 -27.11
N ILE A 62 -13.44 -20.86 -26.21
CA ILE A 62 -14.07 -20.55 -24.92
C ILE A 62 -14.61 -19.12 -24.97
N ALA A 63 -15.94 -18.99 -24.87
CA ALA A 63 -16.61 -17.70 -24.71
C ALA A 63 -17.09 -17.58 -23.25
N CYS A 64 -16.60 -16.58 -22.51
CA CYS A 64 -16.95 -16.39 -21.10
C CYS A 64 -17.32 -14.95 -20.78
N GLU A 65 -17.88 -14.74 -19.59
CA GLU A 65 -18.15 -13.42 -19.04
C GLU A 65 -16.88 -12.56 -18.89
N LEU A 66 -17.06 -11.23 -18.81
CA LEU A 66 -15.95 -10.32 -18.51
C LEU A 66 -15.40 -10.56 -17.08
N PRO A 67 -14.11 -10.27 -16.84
CA PRO A 67 -13.50 -10.35 -15.52
C PRO A 67 -14.32 -9.60 -14.46
N ASN A 68 -14.67 -10.29 -13.38
CA ASN A 68 -15.45 -9.75 -12.27
C ASN A 68 -14.91 -10.25 -10.91
N ASN A 69 -15.41 -9.70 -9.82
CA ASN A 69 -14.97 -10.02 -8.45
C ASN A 69 -15.83 -11.09 -7.74
N LEU A 70 -16.78 -11.71 -8.47
CA LEU A 70 -17.69 -12.73 -7.92
C LEU A 70 -17.00 -14.11 -7.94
N LEU A 71 -16.40 -14.51 -6.81
CA LEU A 71 -15.66 -15.78 -6.67
C LEU A 71 -16.55 -17.04 -6.83
N ASN A 72 -17.83 -16.93 -6.54
CA ASN A 72 -18.76 -18.07 -6.52
C ASN A 72 -19.53 -18.26 -7.84
N LYS A 73 -19.36 -17.35 -8.79
CA LYS A 73 -20.11 -17.34 -10.04
C LYS A 73 -19.13 -17.36 -11.20
N PHE A 74 -19.34 -18.22 -12.17
CA PHE A 74 -18.67 -18.19 -13.47
C PHE A 74 -19.65 -18.71 -14.51
N GLU A 75 -19.77 -17.98 -15.62
CA GLU A 75 -20.63 -18.35 -16.75
C GLU A 75 -19.79 -18.30 -18.03
N GLY A 76 -19.78 -19.41 -18.76
CA GLY A 76 -19.13 -19.50 -20.06
C GLY A 76 -19.66 -20.64 -20.91
N VAL A 77 -19.16 -20.73 -22.14
CA VAL A 77 -19.49 -21.77 -23.10
C VAL A 77 -18.20 -22.21 -23.78
N LEU A 78 -17.92 -23.51 -23.76
CA LEU A 78 -16.90 -24.13 -24.59
C LEU A 78 -17.56 -24.64 -25.87
N VAL A 79 -17.06 -24.19 -27.02
CA VAL A 79 -17.42 -24.71 -28.34
C VAL A 79 -16.30 -25.66 -28.78
N TRP A 80 -16.60 -26.95 -28.88
CA TRP A 80 -15.63 -27.98 -29.27
C TRP A 80 -16.30 -29.06 -30.11
N LYS A 81 -15.64 -29.49 -31.21
CA LYS A 81 -16.18 -30.50 -32.16
C LYS A 81 -17.61 -30.21 -32.63
N GLY A 82 -17.94 -28.94 -32.85
CA GLY A 82 -19.27 -28.50 -33.29
C GLY A 82 -20.37 -28.59 -32.21
N LYS A 83 -20.03 -28.93 -30.97
CA LYS A 83 -20.94 -28.96 -29.80
C LYS A 83 -20.63 -27.81 -28.85
N ARG A 84 -21.66 -27.40 -28.09
CA ARG A 84 -21.55 -26.34 -27.09
C ARG A 84 -21.74 -26.94 -25.70
N TYR A 85 -20.82 -26.64 -24.81
CA TYR A 85 -20.80 -27.10 -23.42
C TYR A 85 -20.88 -25.91 -22.48
N ALA A 86 -21.84 -25.92 -21.56
CA ALA A 86 -21.97 -24.88 -20.55
C ALA A 86 -20.86 -25.01 -19.50
N LEU A 87 -20.23 -23.88 -19.18
CA LEU A 87 -19.19 -23.76 -18.17
C LEU A 87 -19.73 -23.05 -16.94
N ASP A 88 -19.61 -23.70 -15.79
CA ASP A 88 -20.03 -23.20 -14.48
C ASP A 88 -18.82 -23.05 -13.56
N ASN A 89 -19.02 -22.49 -12.37
CA ASN A 89 -17.98 -22.31 -11.37
C ASN A 89 -17.27 -23.63 -10.97
N ASP A 90 -17.94 -24.77 -11.11
CA ASP A 90 -17.39 -26.09 -10.75
C ASP A 90 -16.37 -26.65 -11.75
N LYS A 91 -16.27 -26.04 -12.94
CA LYS A 91 -15.33 -26.42 -13.99
C LYS A 91 -14.08 -25.54 -14.02
N ILE A 92 -14.06 -24.45 -13.24
CA ILE A 92 -12.95 -23.51 -13.15
C ILE A 92 -12.22 -23.64 -11.80
N MET A 93 -10.90 -23.54 -11.83
CA MET A 93 -10.07 -23.41 -10.64
C MET A 93 -9.50 -22.00 -10.61
N LEU A 94 -9.67 -21.32 -9.48
CA LEU A 94 -9.27 -19.92 -9.32
C LEU A 94 -7.79 -19.83 -8.90
N ARG A 95 -7.18 -18.69 -9.22
CA ARG A 95 -5.85 -18.34 -8.71
C ARG A 95 -5.83 -18.33 -7.17
N GLY A 96 -4.77 -18.88 -6.59
CA GLY A 96 -4.56 -18.98 -5.13
C GLY A 96 -5.07 -20.29 -4.52
N CYS A 97 -5.83 -21.09 -5.28
CA CYS A 97 -6.16 -22.44 -4.85
C CYS A 97 -4.93 -23.35 -4.92
N VAL A 98 -4.86 -24.34 -4.03
CA VAL A 98 -3.84 -25.39 -4.05
C VAL A 98 -4.47 -26.70 -4.52
N LEU A 99 -3.87 -27.35 -5.52
CA LEU A 99 -4.31 -28.67 -5.94
C LEU A 99 -3.94 -29.69 -4.85
N ARG A 100 -4.92 -30.48 -4.38
CA ARG A 100 -4.72 -31.50 -3.35
C ARG A 100 -5.34 -32.81 -3.80
N ASN A 101 -4.84 -33.93 -3.30
CA ASN A 101 -5.45 -35.25 -3.50
C ASN A 101 -5.75 -35.56 -4.99
N THR A 102 -4.93 -35.04 -5.90
CA THR A 102 -5.02 -35.23 -7.35
C THR A 102 -3.59 -35.16 -7.86
N GLN A 103 -3.10 -36.22 -8.51
CA GLN A 103 -1.69 -36.32 -8.91
C GLN A 103 -1.31 -35.26 -9.93
N TRP A 104 -2.17 -35.07 -10.92
CA TRP A 104 -1.99 -34.09 -11.98
C TRP A 104 -3.33 -33.60 -12.52
N CYS A 105 -3.32 -32.39 -13.08
CA CYS A 105 -4.42 -31.88 -13.89
C CYS A 105 -3.92 -30.99 -15.03
N TYR A 106 -4.68 -30.99 -16.13
CA TYR A 106 -4.48 -30.09 -17.26
C TYR A 106 -5.66 -29.14 -17.36
N GLY A 107 -5.36 -27.90 -17.76
CA GLY A 107 -6.36 -26.86 -17.90
C GLY A 107 -5.92 -25.73 -18.80
N VAL A 108 -6.88 -24.94 -19.26
CA VAL A 108 -6.67 -23.77 -20.12
C VAL A 108 -6.81 -22.52 -19.27
N VAL A 109 -5.87 -21.58 -19.39
CA VAL A 109 -5.95 -20.30 -18.70
C VAL A 109 -7.06 -19.44 -19.31
N ILE A 110 -8.05 -19.05 -18.49
CA ILE A 110 -9.14 -18.14 -18.88
C ILE A 110 -8.76 -16.70 -18.52
N PHE A 111 -8.36 -16.45 -17.27
CA PHE A 111 -7.96 -15.13 -16.81
C PHE A 111 -6.55 -15.15 -16.23
N ALA A 112 -5.74 -14.16 -16.60
CA ALA A 112 -4.35 -14.03 -16.16
C ALA A 112 -4.07 -12.68 -15.50
N GLY A 113 -3.11 -12.66 -14.58
CA GLY A 113 -2.63 -11.43 -13.96
C GLY A 113 -3.71 -10.68 -13.18
N LYS A 114 -4.03 -9.45 -13.60
CA LYS A 114 -5.02 -8.57 -12.93
C LYS A 114 -6.47 -8.96 -13.22
N ASP A 115 -6.70 -9.76 -14.26
CA ASP A 115 -8.04 -10.15 -14.69
C ASP A 115 -8.56 -11.36 -13.90
N THR A 116 -7.69 -12.06 -13.14
CA THR A 116 -8.13 -13.13 -12.25
C THR A 116 -9.12 -12.62 -11.21
N LYS A 117 -10.14 -13.41 -10.88
CA LYS A 117 -11.20 -13.05 -9.92
C LYS A 117 -10.62 -12.71 -8.55
N LEU A 118 -9.55 -13.39 -8.12
CA LEU A 118 -8.84 -13.07 -6.88
C LEU A 118 -8.27 -11.65 -6.88
N MET A 119 -7.64 -11.22 -7.98
CA MET A 119 -7.09 -9.87 -8.08
C MET A 119 -8.17 -8.80 -8.24
N GLN A 120 -9.29 -9.13 -8.88
CA GLN A 120 -10.47 -8.24 -8.93
C GLN A 120 -11.13 -8.09 -7.56
N ASN A 121 -11.05 -9.12 -6.70
CA ASN A 121 -11.50 -9.06 -5.31
C ASN A 121 -10.48 -8.36 -4.40
N SER A 122 -9.18 -8.43 -4.73
CA SER A 122 -8.14 -7.74 -3.97
C SER A 122 -8.34 -6.22 -4.04
N GLY A 123 -8.61 -5.60 -2.89
CA GLY A 123 -8.75 -4.15 -2.80
C GLY A 123 -7.48 -3.46 -3.28
N LYS A 124 -7.62 -2.34 -3.99
CA LYS A 124 -6.47 -1.49 -4.35
C LYS A 124 -5.69 -1.16 -3.07
N SER A 125 -4.38 -1.44 -3.06
CA SER A 125 -3.50 -1.04 -1.97
C SER A 125 -3.59 0.48 -1.81
N LYS A 126 -4.32 0.93 -0.78
CA LYS A 126 -4.40 2.34 -0.42
C LYS A 126 -3.28 2.59 0.57
N PHE A 127 -2.39 3.53 0.23
CA PHE A 127 -1.40 4.02 1.19
C PHE A 127 -2.16 4.67 2.36
N LYS A 128 -2.15 4.03 3.52
CA LYS A 128 -2.75 4.60 4.73
C LYS A 128 -1.85 5.73 5.21
N ARG A 129 -2.40 6.95 5.32
CA ARG A 129 -1.75 8.04 6.06
C ARG A 129 -2.03 7.81 7.53
N THR A 130 -0.99 7.86 8.36
CA THR A 130 -1.10 7.58 9.79
C THR A 130 -1.76 8.76 10.52
N SER A 131 -2.37 8.50 11.68
CA SER A 131 -2.86 9.54 12.60
C SER A 131 -1.73 10.51 13.00
N ILE A 132 -0.52 10.00 13.16
CA ILE A 132 0.69 10.74 13.53
C ILE A 132 1.14 11.71 12.43
N ASP A 133 1.04 11.34 11.15
CA ASP A 133 1.37 12.27 10.06
C ASP A 133 0.48 13.52 10.11
N ARG A 134 -0.78 13.37 10.54
CA ARG A 134 -1.72 14.49 10.74
C ARG A 134 -1.34 15.35 11.94
N LEU A 135 -0.97 14.71 13.06
CA LEU A 135 -0.50 15.40 14.27
C LEU A 135 0.76 16.22 13.98
N LEU A 136 1.76 15.62 13.33
CA LEU A 136 3.00 16.28 12.95
C LEU A 136 2.74 17.50 12.07
N ASN A 137 1.89 17.37 11.05
CA ASN A 137 1.52 18.50 10.20
C ASN A 137 0.82 19.63 10.97
N PHE A 138 -0.07 19.28 11.92
CA PHE A 138 -0.71 20.26 12.78
C PHE A 138 0.30 21.00 13.68
N LEU A 139 1.23 20.28 14.29
CA LEU A 139 2.31 20.87 15.10
C LEU A 139 3.20 21.80 14.27
N ILE A 140 3.58 21.40 13.05
CA ILE A 140 4.39 22.23 12.14
C ILE A 140 3.66 23.55 11.83
N ILE A 141 2.37 23.49 11.49
CA ILE A 141 1.56 24.70 11.24
C ILE A 141 1.53 25.58 12.50
N GLY A 142 1.36 25.00 13.68
CA GLY A 142 1.40 25.73 14.95
C GLY A 142 2.72 26.44 15.21
N ILE A 143 3.85 25.77 14.95
CA ILE A 143 5.20 26.33 15.11
C ILE A 143 5.43 27.48 14.13
N VAL A 144 5.01 27.35 12.87
CA VAL A 144 5.13 28.41 11.87
C VAL A 144 4.34 29.65 12.28
N PHE A 145 3.12 29.47 12.79
CA PHE A 145 2.30 30.58 13.28
C PHE A 145 2.95 31.27 14.49
N PHE A 146 3.46 30.49 15.44
CA PHE A 146 4.19 31.02 16.60
C PHE A 146 5.45 31.81 16.18
N LEU A 147 6.22 31.30 15.22
CA LEU A 147 7.40 31.97 14.69
C LEU A 147 7.05 33.31 14.03
N LEU A 148 6.01 33.33 13.18
CA LEU A 148 5.55 34.57 12.55
C LEU A 148 5.08 35.60 13.59
N SER A 149 4.39 35.15 14.63
CA SER A 149 3.96 36.02 15.73
C SER A 149 5.14 36.64 16.48
N MET A 150 6.17 35.85 16.79
CA MET A 150 7.40 36.35 17.43
C MET A 150 8.16 37.33 16.53
N CYS A 151 8.31 37.02 15.24
CA CYS A 151 8.96 37.93 14.29
C CYS A 151 8.21 39.25 14.17
N LEU A 152 6.87 39.22 14.14
CA LEU A 152 6.04 40.42 14.10
C LEU A 152 6.15 41.24 15.39
N PHE A 153 6.18 40.58 16.54
CA PHE A 153 6.40 41.24 17.83
C PHE A 153 7.76 41.96 17.87
N CYS A 154 8.84 41.28 17.45
CA CYS A 154 10.17 41.87 17.36
C CYS A 154 10.23 43.04 16.36
N MET A 155 9.53 42.93 15.22
CA MET A 155 9.41 44.01 14.22
C MET A 155 8.76 45.26 14.83
N VAL A 156 7.61 45.11 15.50
CA VAL A 156 6.90 46.23 16.11
C VAL A 156 7.72 46.84 17.24
N ALA A 157 8.31 46.01 18.11
CA ALA A 157 9.17 46.48 19.20
C ALA A 157 10.38 47.26 18.67
N CYS A 158 11.02 46.78 17.61
CA CYS A 158 12.14 47.47 16.98
C CYS A 158 11.69 48.78 16.32
N GLY A 159 10.55 48.81 15.63
CA GLY A 159 10.01 50.04 15.04
C GLY A 159 9.67 51.11 16.08
N ILE A 160 9.10 50.72 17.23
CA ILE A 160 8.84 51.63 18.35
C ILE A 160 10.15 52.14 18.97
N TRP A 161 11.13 51.25 19.16
CA TRP A 161 12.43 51.65 19.71
C TRP A 161 13.15 52.63 18.79
N GLU A 162 13.16 52.36 17.49
CA GLU A 162 13.86 53.18 16.51
C GLU A 162 13.24 54.57 16.35
N THR A 163 11.91 54.66 16.46
CA THR A 163 11.18 55.93 16.43
C THR A 163 11.36 56.76 17.69
N LEU A 164 11.42 56.15 18.88
CA LEU A 164 11.51 56.87 20.16
C LEU A 164 12.94 57.19 20.60
N VAL A 165 13.87 56.23 20.44
CA VAL A 165 15.22 56.29 21.00
C VAL A 165 16.29 56.26 19.90
N GLY A 166 16.07 55.48 18.84
CA GLY A 166 17.04 55.27 17.76
C GLY A 166 17.50 56.57 17.08
N GLN A 167 16.59 57.54 16.92
CA GLN A 167 16.91 58.86 16.34
C GLN A 167 18.02 59.61 17.11
N TYR A 168 18.05 59.50 18.44
CA TYR A 168 19.11 60.13 19.26
C TYR A 168 20.45 59.39 19.16
N PHE A 169 20.40 58.10 18.85
CA PHE A 169 21.56 57.22 18.78
C PHE A 169 22.28 57.24 17.43
N GLN A 170 21.68 57.87 16.40
CA GLN A 170 22.29 58.06 15.07
C GLN A 170 23.66 58.76 15.12
N ARG A 171 23.96 59.52 16.19
CA ARG A 171 25.28 60.14 16.39
C ARG A 171 26.40 59.12 16.64
N TYR A 172 26.07 57.94 17.18
CA TYR A 172 27.03 56.88 17.50
C TYR A 172 26.91 55.68 16.55
N LEU A 173 25.73 55.44 15.99
CA LEU A 173 25.47 54.36 15.02
C LEU A 173 24.60 54.89 13.86
N PRO A 174 25.21 55.44 12.80
CA PRO A 174 24.47 55.96 11.66
C PRO A 174 23.80 54.82 10.88
N TRP A 175 22.62 55.10 10.31
CA TRP A 175 21.92 54.17 9.44
C TRP A 175 22.68 53.94 8.13
N ASP A 176 22.54 52.73 7.59
CA ASP A 176 23.18 52.33 6.34
C ASP A 176 22.58 53.09 5.14
N THR A 177 23.32 53.22 4.04
CA THR A 177 22.90 54.04 2.88
C THR A 177 21.64 53.53 2.17
N LEU A 178 21.24 52.30 2.46
CA LEU A 178 20.00 51.67 2.00
C LEU A 178 18.74 52.18 2.73
N VAL A 179 18.90 52.85 3.87
CA VAL A 179 17.79 53.32 4.71
C VAL A 179 17.55 54.82 4.45
N PRO A 180 16.31 55.26 4.13
CA PRO A 180 15.99 56.67 3.99
C PRO A 180 16.37 57.47 5.23
N GLN A 181 16.93 58.65 5.03
CA GLN A 181 17.27 59.59 6.09
C GLN A 181 16.02 60.18 6.78
N GLU A 182 14.85 60.00 6.17
CA GLU A 182 13.57 60.40 6.75
C GLU A 182 13.27 59.55 8.00
N PRO A 183 13.06 60.16 9.18
CA PRO A 183 12.99 59.43 10.45
C PRO A 183 11.87 58.38 10.51
N MET A 184 10.72 58.67 9.91
CA MET A 184 9.58 57.74 9.83
C MET A 184 9.80 56.64 8.77
N GLY A 185 10.41 57.00 7.63
CA GLY A 185 10.67 56.06 6.53
C GLY A 185 11.80 55.10 6.84
N GLY A 186 12.85 55.56 7.51
CA GLY A 186 13.98 54.73 7.90
C GLY A 186 13.63 53.73 8.99
N ALA A 187 12.90 54.16 10.03
CA ALA A 187 12.47 53.26 11.10
C ALA A 187 11.56 52.11 10.61
N THR A 188 10.70 52.38 9.62
CA THR A 188 9.83 51.35 9.03
C THR A 188 10.59 50.34 8.19
N ILE A 189 11.59 50.79 7.42
CA ILE A 189 12.46 49.91 6.63
C ILE A 189 13.34 49.06 7.55
N ILE A 190 13.92 49.65 8.61
CA ILE A 190 14.72 48.91 9.60
C ILE A 190 13.85 47.85 10.29
N ALA A 191 12.64 48.21 10.75
CA ALA A 191 11.72 47.25 11.37
C ALA A 191 11.40 46.07 10.43
N LEU A 192 11.19 46.35 9.13
CA LEU A 192 10.95 45.32 8.11
C LEU A 192 12.19 44.45 7.87
N LEU A 193 13.41 45.01 7.81
CA LEU A 193 14.64 44.23 7.68
C LEU A 193 14.86 43.34 8.92
N VAL A 194 14.52 43.86 10.10
CA VAL A 194 14.59 43.13 11.37
C VAL A 194 13.60 41.97 11.40
N PHE A 195 12.40 42.10 10.81
CA PHE A 195 11.47 40.98 10.62
C PHE A 195 12.13 39.81 9.86
N PHE A 196 12.74 40.08 8.70
CA PHE A 196 13.39 39.03 7.90
C PHE A 196 14.64 38.47 8.60
N SER A 197 15.41 39.32 9.28
CA SER A 197 16.57 38.89 10.06
C SER A 197 16.18 37.90 11.16
N TYR A 198 15.16 38.22 11.97
CA TYR A 198 14.66 37.31 13.01
C TYR A 198 13.99 36.06 12.44
N ALA A 199 13.32 36.15 11.29
CA ALA A 199 12.79 34.97 10.61
C ALA A 199 13.90 33.98 10.23
N ILE A 200 15.07 34.46 9.78
CA ILE A 200 16.23 33.62 9.47
C ILE A 200 16.83 33.03 10.75
N VAL A 201 17.02 33.84 11.80
CA VAL A 201 17.60 33.40 13.08
C VAL A 201 16.71 32.35 13.76
N LEU A 202 15.40 32.58 13.76
CA LEU A 202 14.41 31.70 14.40
C LEU A 202 13.98 30.53 13.51
N ASN A 203 14.45 30.41 12.28
CA ASN A 203 14.16 29.25 11.41
C ASN A 203 14.58 27.91 12.06
N THR A 204 15.54 27.95 12.98
CA THR A 204 15.96 26.81 13.82
C THR A 204 14.85 26.28 14.74
N VAL A 205 13.82 27.09 15.03
CA VAL A 205 12.64 26.68 15.81
C VAL A 205 11.74 25.76 15.00
N VAL A 206 11.75 25.84 13.66
CA VAL A 206 11.08 24.84 12.81
C VAL A 206 11.96 23.60 12.78
N PRO A 207 11.55 22.50 13.45
CA PRO A 207 12.43 21.36 13.61
C PRO A 207 12.35 20.51 12.33
N ILE A 208 13.14 20.87 11.32
CA ILE A 208 13.35 20.03 10.12
C ILE A 208 13.86 18.64 10.55
N SER A 209 14.62 18.62 11.65
CA SER A 209 15.10 17.39 12.28
C SER A 209 14.00 16.52 12.88
N LEU A 210 12.83 17.06 13.27
CA LEU A 210 11.75 16.26 13.87
C LEU A 210 11.22 15.23 12.87
N TYR A 211 10.96 15.66 11.64
CA TYR A 211 10.45 14.77 10.60
C TYR A 211 11.44 13.66 10.28
N VAL A 212 12.71 14.01 10.09
CA VAL A 212 13.78 13.04 9.83
C VAL A 212 13.96 12.09 11.03
N SER A 213 13.90 12.60 12.25
CA SER A 213 14.03 11.78 13.46
C SER A 213 12.90 10.77 13.58
N VAL A 214 11.65 11.16 13.27
CA VAL A 214 10.51 10.24 13.27
C VAL A 214 10.68 9.13 12.23
N GLU A 215 11.11 9.45 11.00
CA GLU A 215 11.38 8.43 9.98
C GLU A 215 12.50 7.47 10.39
N VAL A 216 13.57 7.97 11.02
CA VAL A 216 14.64 7.13 11.57
C VAL A 216 14.13 6.24 12.70
N ILE A 217 13.30 6.77 13.61
CA ILE A 217 12.69 5.98 14.69
C ILE A 217 11.82 4.86 14.10
N ARG A 218 10.94 5.18 13.14
CA ARG A 218 10.09 4.20 12.44
C ARG A 218 10.90 3.10 11.76
N PHE A 219 12.03 3.48 11.14
CA PHE A 219 12.96 2.54 10.53
C PHE A 219 13.59 1.62 11.59
N VAL A 220 14.14 2.17 12.67
CA VAL A 220 14.73 1.39 13.76
C VAL A 220 13.71 0.46 14.41
N GLN A 221 12.49 0.92 14.66
CA GLN A 221 11.39 0.09 15.19
C GLN A 221 11.06 -1.08 14.26
N SER A 222 11.05 -0.85 12.94
CA SER A 222 10.87 -1.93 11.96
C SER A 222 11.96 -3.00 12.07
N PHE A 223 13.23 -2.59 12.28
CA PHE A 223 14.32 -3.54 12.54
C PHE A 223 14.15 -4.30 13.85
N LEU A 224 13.73 -3.62 14.92
CA LEU A 224 13.49 -4.26 16.21
C LEU A 224 12.41 -5.35 16.11
N ILE A 225 11.31 -5.08 15.39
CA ILE A 225 10.26 -6.08 15.15
C ILE A 225 10.81 -7.29 14.38
N ASN A 226 11.65 -7.05 13.37
CA ASN A 226 12.21 -8.13 12.56
C ASN A 226 13.24 -8.99 13.32
N TRP A 227 13.86 -8.43 14.36
CA TRP A 227 14.90 -9.09 15.15
C TRP A 227 14.38 -9.69 16.46
N ASP A 228 13.08 -9.60 16.73
CA ASP A 228 12.51 -10.22 17.93
C ASP A 228 12.41 -11.75 17.76
N ASP A 229 13.22 -12.47 18.52
CA ASP A 229 13.23 -13.94 18.54
C ASP A 229 11.95 -14.52 19.15
N ALA A 230 11.25 -13.77 20.01
CA ALA A 230 9.97 -14.20 20.58
C ALA A 230 8.83 -14.13 19.54
N MET A 231 8.99 -13.33 18.48
CA MET A 231 8.07 -13.24 17.35
C MET A 231 8.55 -14.08 16.16
N CYS A 232 9.10 -15.26 16.44
CA CYS A 232 9.50 -16.25 15.44
C CYS A 232 8.62 -17.50 15.56
N ASP A 233 8.12 -17.99 14.43
CA ASP A 233 7.46 -19.29 14.40
C ASP A 233 8.51 -20.41 14.42
N HIS A 234 8.54 -21.16 15.51
CA HIS A 234 9.48 -22.27 15.70
C HIS A 234 9.25 -23.44 14.72
N VAL A 235 8.06 -23.55 14.10
CA VAL A 235 7.75 -24.65 13.18
C VAL A 235 8.23 -24.33 11.77
N SER A 236 7.91 -23.14 11.24
CA SER A 236 8.35 -22.72 9.90
C SER A 236 9.73 -22.05 9.88
N GLY A 237 10.28 -21.65 11.03
CA GLY A 237 11.50 -20.84 11.13
C GLY A 237 11.33 -19.42 10.58
N ALA A 238 10.09 -18.96 10.37
CA ALA A 238 9.80 -17.65 9.84
C ALA A 238 9.75 -16.60 10.96
N HIS A 239 10.55 -15.54 10.81
CA HIS A 239 10.51 -14.37 11.68
C HIS A 239 9.40 -13.39 11.27
N ALA A 240 8.91 -12.62 12.24
CA ALA A 240 8.07 -11.46 11.97
C ALA A 240 8.75 -10.52 10.97
N LYS A 241 7.99 -10.04 9.97
CA LYS A 241 8.49 -9.15 8.94
C LYS A 241 7.61 -7.92 8.80
N ALA A 242 8.10 -6.79 9.28
CA ALA A 242 7.48 -5.49 9.07
C ALA A 242 7.58 -5.09 7.59
N ARG A 243 6.46 -5.22 6.86
CA ARG A 243 6.36 -4.86 5.44
C ARG A 243 6.12 -3.37 5.21
N THR A 244 5.83 -2.61 6.26
CA THR A 244 5.56 -1.17 6.21
C THR A 244 6.15 -0.52 7.45
N THR A 245 6.98 0.49 7.28
CA THR A 245 7.66 1.19 8.39
C THR A 245 6.77 2.22 9.08
N THR A 246 5.78 2.75 8.38
CA THR A 246 4.94 3.85 8.88
C THR A 246 3.83 3.39 9.82
N LEU A 247 3.41 2.13 9.74
CA LEU A 247 2.25 1.62 10.51
C LEU A 247 2.62 1.02 11.88
N ASN A 248 3.90 0.99 12.23
CA ASN A 248 4.37 0.37 13.48
C ASN A 248 3.72 1.00 14.72
N GLU A 249 3.44 2.29 14.67
CA GLU A 249 2.89 3.05 15.79
C GLU A 249 1.37 2.77 16.00
N GLU A 250 0.64 2.42 14.95
CA GLU A 250 -0.80 2.08 15.03
C GLU A 250 -1.04 0.72 15.71
N LEU A 251 -0.03 -0.15 15.77
CA LEU A 251 -0.12 -1.43 16.49
C LEU A 251 -0.47 -1.20 17.96
N GLY A 252 0.11 -0.17 18.59
CA GLY A 252 -0.18 0.21 19.97
C GLY A 252 -1.57 0.81 20.17
N GLU A 253 -2.06 1.61 19.21
CA GLU A 253 -3.42 2.18 19.29
C GLU A 253 -4.50 1.10 19.22
N SER A 254 -4.29 0.04 18.43
CA SER A 254 -5.22 -1.09 18.31
C SER A 254 -5.32 -1.96 19.56
N LEU A 255 -4.27 -1.98 20.39
CA LEU A 255 -4.24 -2.69 21.67
C LEU A 255 -4.76 -1.85 22.85
N GLY A 256 -4.95 -0.53 22.64
CA GLY A 256 -5.29 0.43 23.69
C GLY A 256 -6.77 0.60 24.02
N PHE A 257 -7.69 -0.07 23.31
CA PHE A 257 -9.11 -0.08 23.66
C PHE A 257 -9.75 -1.41 23.24
N SER A 258 -9.72 -2.37 24.14
CA SER A 258 -10.80 -3.34 24.32
C SER A 258 -10.91 -3.76 25.79
#